data_AF-A0A661MYZ3-F1
#
_entry.id   AF-A0A661MYZ3-F1
#
_cell.length_a   1.000
_cell.length_b   1.000
_cell.length_c   1.000
_cell.angle_alpha   90.00
_cell.angle_beta   90.00
_cell.angle_gamma   90.00
#
_symmetry.space_group_name_H-M   'P 1'
#
loop_
_entity.id
_entity.type
_entity.pdbx_description
1 polymer ?
#
loop_
_entity_poly.entity_id
_entity_poly.type
_entity_poly.pdbx_seq_one_letter_code
_entity_poly.pdbx_strand_id
1 'polypeptide(L)'
;MASPKERDSQATRGSGRGAPPRRAARRSSARVNSGKARHSSACAPKCTLASRGTNASRSPPRVLHSGTIVIDHREEEEEDTRKTRSELRAERKAVQAGLDALTVRLGKLSPRILSALDLDEDIVEAVTTLAKIPHGSGYARQRRLIARTLRDYDIEAIDRRVDIALGKHVFSARPGKLERWRTRLVEEGDSALAELLEEHPAIDRQRLRQAVRAAVTEQKKGTTRKRWKALHEMLSKALP
;
A
#
# COMPACT_ATOMS: atom_id res chain seq x y z
N MET A 1 -51.89 -37.64 -48.46
CA MET A 1 -50.84 -38.34 -49.23
C MET A 1 -49.55 -37.57 -49.00
N ALA A 2 -48.69 -37.99 -48.07
CA ALA A 2 -47.69 -39.06 -48.15
C ALA A 2 -46.29 -38.42 -48.23
N SER A 3 -45.54 -38.48 -47.12
CA SER A 3 -44.09 -38.21 -47.05
C SER A 3 -43.30 -39.22 -47.90
N PRO A 4 -42.05 -38.89 -48.29
CA PRO A 4 -40.86 -39.59 -47.76
C PRO A 4 -39.64 -38.64 -47.50
N LYS A 5 -38.88 -38.76 -46.39
CA LYS A 5 -37.62 -39.56 -46.15
C LYS A 5 -36.47 -39.16 -47.11
N GLU A 6 -35.20 -38.89 -46.76
CA GLU A 6 -34.21 -39.44 -45.80
C GLU A 6 -33.17 -38.34 -45.45
N ARG A 7 -32.64 -38.21 -44.22
CA ARG A 7 -31.49 -38.92 -43.61
C ARG A 7 -30.24 -38.98 -44.50
N ASP A 8 -29.17 -38.29 -44.09
CA ASP A 8 -27.86 -38.93 -43.99
C ASP A 8 -26.93 -38.26 -42.97
N SER A 9 -26.41 -39.13 -42.13
CA SER A 9 -25.42 -38.92 -41.09
C SER A 9 -24.06 -39.24 -41.66
N GLN A 10 -23.06 -38.35 -41.61
CA GLN A 10 -21.66 -38.77 -41.57
C GLN A 10 -20.84 -37.84 -40.68
N ALA A 11 -20.46 -38.37 -39.52
CA ALA A 11 -19.26 -37.99 -38.81
C ALA A 11 -18.02 -38.49 -39.59
N THR A 12 -16.90 -37.77 -39.51
CA THR A 12 -15.62 -38.31 -38.99
C THR A 12 -14.42 -37.37 -39.23
N ARG A 13 -13.51 -37.36 -38.23
CA ARG A 13 -12.06 -37.04 -38.25
C ARG A 13 -11.71 -35.56 -38.56
N GLY A 14 -10.89 -34.83 -37.81
CA GLY A 14 -9.87 -35.16 -36.82
C GLY A 14 -8.73 -34.15 -37.02
N SER A 15 -8.41 -33.33 -36.02
CA SER A 15 -7.14 -32.60 -35.98
C SER A 15 -6.68 -32.46 -34.52
N GLY A 16 -5.60 -33.19 -34.22
CA GLY A 16 -5.02 -33.30 -32.90
C GLY A 16 -4.43 -31.98 -32.41
N ARG A 17 -4.72 -31.65 -31.16
CA ARG A 17 -3.93 -30.66 -30.41
C ARG A 17 -2.81 -31.40 -29.70
N GLY A 18 -1.60 -31.22 -30.22
CA GLY A 18 -0.38 -31.76 -29.67
C GLY A 18 -0.14 -31.29 -28.23
N ALA A 19 0.31 -32.24 -27.41
CA ALA A 19 0.78 -32.01 -26.06
C ALA A 19 2.05 -31.14 -26.05
N PRO A 20 2.21 -30.19 -25.11
CA PRO A 20 3.50 -29.58 -24.85
C PRO A 20 4.37 -30.50 -23.95
N PRO A 21 5.66 -30.68 -24.24
CA PRO A 21 6.55 -31.47 -23.39
C PRO A 21 6.85 -30.73 -22.09
N ARG A 22 6.60 -31.38 -20.95
CA ARG A 22 7.08 -30.90 -19.65
C ARG A 22 8.59 -31.16 -19.55
N ARG A 23 9.37 -30.07 -19.61
CA ARG A 23 10.83 -30.06 -19.41
C ARG A 23 11.20 -30.72 -18.09
N ALA A 24 12.05 -31.74 -18.18
CA ALA A 24 12.88 -32.23 -17.09
C ALA A 24 14.12 -31.35 -16.91
N ALA A 25 14.69 -31.45 -15.71
CA ALA A 25 15.95 -30.88 -15.22
C ALA A 25 15.82 -29.42 -14.71
N ARG A 26 16.33 -29.05 -13.53
CA ARG A 26 17.62 -29.45 -12.95
C ARG A 26 17.58 -29.47 -11.42
N ARG A 27 18.25 -30.47 -10.85
CA ARG A 27 18.78 -30.51 -9.48
C ARG A 27 19.55 -29.22 -9.18
N SER A 28 19.31 -28.63 -8.01
CA SER A 28 20.22 -27.68 -7.38
C SER A 28 20.47 -28.12 -5.95
N SER A 29 21.52 -28.93 -5.82
CA SER A 29 22.21 -29.25 -4.57
C SER A 29 22.80 -27.97 -3.98
N ALA A 30 22.16 -27.42 -2.95
CA ALA A 30 22.77 -26.39 -2.12
C ALA A 30 23.67 -27.06 -1.08
N ARG A 31 24.98 -26.86 -1.26
CA ARG A 31 26.06 -27.16 -0.32
C ARG A 31 25.72 -26.64 1.08
N VAL A 32 25.79 -27.54 2.06
CA VAL A 32 25.97 -27.18 3.47
C VAL A 32 27.40 -26.65 3.61
N ASN A 33 27.54 -25.37 3.98
CA ASN A 33 28.84 -24.75 4.21
C ASN A 33 29.28 -25.05 5.66
N SER A 34 30.28 -25.92 5.79
CA SER A 34 31.03 -26.20 7.00
C SER A 34 32.04 -25.07 7.24
N GLY A 35 31.67 -24.11 8.10
CA GLY A 35 32.55 -23.03 8.56
C GLY A 35 32.91 -23.20 10.03
N LYS A 36 33.99 -23.93 10.29
CA LYS A 36 34.61 -24.11 11.60
C LYS A 36 35.54 -22.92 11.89
N ALA A 37 35.27 -22.14 12.92
CA ALA A 37 36.26 -21.25 13.56
C ALA A 37 35.75 -20.77 14.94
N ARG A 38 35.99 -21.57 15.98
CA ARG A 38 36.08 -21.08 17.36
C ARG A 38 37.28 -21.76 17.98
N HIS A 39 38.43 -21.09 17.99
CA HIS A 39 39.47 -21.32 18.98
C HIS A 39 40.09 -19.99 19.36
N SER A 40 39.97 -19.74 20.65
CA SER A 40 40.52 -18.68 21.47
C SER A 40 42.05 -18.65 21.38
N SER A 41 42.62 -17.46 21.21
CA SER A 41 43.96 -17.09 21.73
C SER A 41 44.05 -15.57 21.64
N ALA A 42 43.90 -14.88 22.77
CA ALA A 42 45.02 -14.36 23.54
C ALA A 42 45.81 -13.29 22.76
N CYS A 43 45.47 -12.02 22.97
CA CYS A 43 46.45 -10.93 23.02
C CYS A 43 45.80 -9.65 23.55
N ALA A 44 45.93 -9.41 24.86
CA ALA A 44 45.72 -8.09 25.45
C ALA A 44 47.07 -7.36 25.48
N PRO A 45 47.20 -6.13 24.96
CA PRO A 45 48.38 -5.33 25.21
C PRO A 45 48.28 -4.69 26.60
N LYS A 46 49.34 -4.91 27.38
CA LYS A 46 49.64 -4.22 28.64
C LYS A 46 49.61 -2.71 28.41
N CYS A 47 48.72 -2.00 29.09
CA CYS A 47 48.85 -0.55 29.31
C CYS A 47 49.03 -0.33 30.81
N THR A 48 50.26 -0.01 31.16
CA THR A 48 50.70 0.40 32.48
C THR A 48 50.23 1.81 32.80
N LEU A 49 49.60 1.93 33.97
CA LEU A 49 49.82 2.98 34.96
C LEU A 49 49.72 4.45 34.50
N ALA A 50 48.60 5.08 34.86
CA ALA A 50 48.58 6.49 35.21
C ALA A 50 47.76 6.68 36.50
N SER A 51 48.50 7.02 37.55
CA SER A 51 48.04 7.45 38.87
C SER A 51 47.05 8.62 38.81
N ARG A 52 46.10 8.65 39.75
CA ARG A 52 45.95 9.71 40.80
C ARG A 52 44.56 9.62 41.43
N GLY A 53 44.51 9.79 42.75
CA GLY A 53 43.27 10.11 43.45
C GLY A 53 43.00 9.24 44.66
N THR A 54 43.81 9.40 45.71
CA THR A 54 43.39 9.08 47.07
C THR A 54 42.21 9.99 47.44
N ASN A 55 41.06 9.43 47.82
CA ASN A 55 40.35 10.02 48.94
C ASN A 55 39.47 9.03 49.70
N ALA A 56 39.41 9.31 50.99
CA ALA A 56 38.93 8.52 52.09
C ALA A 56 37.44 8.19 52.06
N SER A 57 37.11 7.18 52.89
CA SER A 57 35.85 7.06 53.62
C SER A 57 34.56 7.11 52.82
N ARG A 58 34.11 5.96 52.33
CA ARG A 58 32.67 5.68 52.23
C ARG A 58 32.38 4.32 52.83
N SER A 59 32.00 4.32 54.10
CA SER A 59 31.32 3.19 54.72
C SER A 59 30.10 2.83 53.86
N PRO A 60 29.87 1.54 53.52
CA PRO A 60 28.66 1.16 52.81
C PRO A 60 27.45 1.36 53.74
N PRO A 61 26.34 1.96 53.28
CA PRO A 61 25.14 2.01 54.09
C PRO A 61 24.59 0.57 54.24
N ARG A 62 24.59 0.06 55.49
CA ARG A 62 23.76 -1.08 55.88
C ARG A 62 22.31 -0.62 55.77
N VAL A 63 21.57 -1.14 54.81
CA VAL A 63 20.10 -1.00 54.78
C VAL A 63 19.52 -2.29 55.35
N LEU A 64 18.90 -2.14 56.53
CA LEU A 64 18.17 -3.18 57.24
C LEU A 64 16.88 -3.52 56.48
N HIS A 65 16.55 -4.81 56.46
CA HIS A 65 15.31 -5.34 55.90
C HIS A 65 14.13 -4.96 56.81
N SER A 66 13.06 -4.47 56.21
CA SER A 66 11.64 -4.63 56.63
C SER A 66 10.85 -3.40 56.18
N GLY A 67 10.64 -3.28 54.87
CA GLY A 67 9.59 -2.44 54.32
C GLY A 67 8.67 -3.37 53.56
N THR A 68 7.58 -3.81 54.19
CA THR A 68 6.47 -4.43 53.47
C THR A 68 5.97 -3.40 52.48
N ILE A 69 6.28 -3.58 51.19
CA ILE A 69 5.67 -2.80 50.13
C ILE A 69 4.24 -3.31 50.04
N VAL A 70 3.29 -2.56 50.60
CA VAL A 70 1.87 -2.72 50.26
C VAL A 70 1.76 -2.22 48.83
N ILE A 71 1.79 -3.14 47.87
CA ILE A 71 1.44 -2.84 46.49
C ILE A 71 -0.08 -2.75 46.48
N ASP A 72 -0.60 -1.52 46.62
CA ASP A 72 -2.01 -1.24 46.39
C ASP A 72 -2.30 -1.62 44.92
N HIS A 73 -3.09 -2.68 44.74
CA HIS A 73 -3.51 -3.18 43.44
C HIS A 73 -4.58 -2.22 42.91
N ARG A 74 -4.16 -1.05 42.45
CA ARG A 74 -5.02 -0.14 41.71
C ARG A 74 -5.14 -0.71 40.30
N GLU A 75 -6.19 -1.49 40.08
CA GLU A 75 -6.67 -1.89 38.77
C GLU A 75 -6.94 -0.61 37.95
N GLU A 76 -6.01 -0.25 37.07
CA GLU A 76 -6.26 0.70 35.99
C GLU A 76 -6.43 -0.10 34.70
N GLU A 77 -7.69 -0.23 34.30
CA GLU A 77 -8.13 -0.65 32.97
C GLU A 77 -7.58 0.34 31.91
N GLU A 78 -6.31 0.20 31.54
CA GLU A 78 -5.69 0.90 30.40
C GLU A 78 -4.89 -0.08 29.50
N GLU A 79 -5.42 -1.28 29.26
CA GLU A 79 -4.71 -2.32 28.50
C GLU A 79 -4.98 -2.31 26.98
N ASP A 80 -5.84 -1.44 26.45
CA ASP A 80 -6.21 -1.45 25.02
C ASP A 80 -5.32 -0.59 24.09
N THR A 81 -4.33 0.14 24.60
CA THR A 81 -3.52 1.07 23.77
C THR A 81 -2.04 0.74 23.65
N ARG A 82 -1.54 -0.31 24.33
CA ARG A 82 -0.12 -0.66 24.31
C ARG A 82 0.25 -1.46 23.06
N LYS A 83 0.54 -0.76 21.95
CA LYS A 83 1.09 -1.39 20.74
C LYS A 83 2.35 -2.20 21.05
N THR A 84 2.46 -3.40 20.48
CA THR A 84 3.61 -4.26 20.71
C THR A 84 4.88 -3.67 20.08
N ARG A 85 6.07 -4.01 20.61
CA ARG A 85 7.36 -3.58 20.03
C ARG A 85 7.48 -3.97 18.55
N SER A 86 6.83 -5.05 18.13
CA SER A 86 6.72 -5.50 16.73
C SER A 86 5.87 -4.58 15.88
N GLU A 87 4.70 -4.16 16.36
CA GLU A 87 3.80 -3.25 15.65
C GLU A 87 4.45 -1.88 15.44
N LEU A 88 5.07 -1.31 16.48
CA LEU A 88 5.77 -0.03 16.36
C LEU A 88 6.92 -0.09 15.34
N ARG A 89 7.62 -1.23 15.24
CA ARG A 89 8.65 -1.44 14.22
C ARG A 89 8.03 -1.56 12.82
N ALA A 90 6.89 -2.22 12.68
CA ALA A 90 6.18 -2.35 11.42
C ALA A 90 5.67 -0.99 10.92
N GLU A 91 5.09 -0.17 11.80
CA GLU A 91 4.62 1.18 11.48
C GLU A 91 5.76 2.08 11.01
N ARG A 92 6.87 2.13 11.74
CA ARG A 92 8.07 2.89 11.34
C ARG A 92 8.60 2.43 9.98
N LYS A 93 8.57 1.12 9.70
CA LYS A 93 8.99 0.57 8.41
C LYS A 93 8.01 0.96 7.29
N ALA A 94 6.71 0.97 7.57
CA ALA A 94 5.69 1.38 6.61
C ALA A 94 5.84 2.86 6.22
N VAL A 95 6.00 3.75 7.23
CA VAL A 95 6.26 5.18 7.00
C VAL A 95 7.53 5.38 6.17
N GLN A 96 8.62 4.69 6.54
CA GLN A 96 9.86 4.79 5.77
C GLN A 96 9.70 4.27 4.33
N ALA A 97 8.94 3.20 4.12
CA ALA A 97 8.68 2.67 2.79
C ALA A 97 7.87 3.66 1.93
N GLY A 98 6.91 4.38 2.53
CA GLY A 98 6.17 5.46 1.85
C GLY A 98 7.08 6.60 1.39
N LEU A 99 7.97 7.06 2.27
CA LEU A 99 8.97 8.08 1.93
C LEU A 99 9.95 7.60 0.84
N ASP A 100 10.44 6.37 0.95
CA ASP A 100 11.30 5.76 -0.06
C ASP A 100 10.57 5.63 -1.42
N ALA A 101 9.27 5.37 -1.43
CA ALA A 101 8.49 5.31 -2.66
C ALA A 101 8.33 6.71 -3.28
N LEU A 102 8.01 7.72 -2.48
CA LEU A 102 7.87 9.10 -2.94
C LEU A 102 9.18 9.66 -3.51
N THR A 103 10.31 9.42 -2.85
CA THR A 103 11.63 9.82 -3.36
C THR A 103 11.96 9.20 -4.71
N VAL A 104 11.67 7.91 -4.91
CA VAL A 104 11.85 7.24 -6.20
C VAL A 104 10.93 7.83 -7.26
N ARG A 105 9.72 8.23 -6.89
CA ARG A 105 8.81 8.94 -7.82
C ARG A 105 9.40 10.29 -8.22
N LEU A 106 9.84 11.10 -7.26
CA LEU A 106 10.44 12.42 -7.52
C LEU A 106 11.67 12.32 -8.44
N GLY A 107 12.55 11.33 -8.22
CA GLY A 107 13.73 11.10 -9.07
C GLY A 107 13.43 10.68 -10.51
N LYS A 108 12.20 10.30 -10.83
CA LYS A 108 11.75 9.97 -12.20
C LYS A 108 11.06 11.14 -12.90
N LEU A 109 10.76 12.23 -12.20
CA LEU A 109 10.09 13.39 -12.78
C LEU A 109 11.05 14.20 -13.66
N SER A 110 10.49 14.89 -14.66
CA SER A 110 11.27 15.84 -15.46
C SER A 110 11.56 17.11 -14.65
N PRO A 111 12.66 17.82 -14.95
CA PRO A 111 13.02 19.05 -14.22
C PRO A 111 11.93 20.13 -14.29
N ARG A 112 11.20 20.20 -15.41
CA ARG A 112 10.05 21.10 -15.58
C ARG A 112 8.90 20.81 -14.62
N ILE A 113 8.67 19.53 -14.30
CA ILE A 113 7.66 19.12 -13.33
C ILE A 113 8.16 19.44 -11.91
N LEU A 114 9.44 19.17 -11.62
CA LEU A 114 10.04 19.48 -10.31
C LEU A 114 9.97 20.97 -9.96
N SER A 115 10.18 21.87 -10.93
CA SER A 115 10.01 23.32 -10.70
C SER A 115 8.57 23.72 -10.41
N ALA A 116 7.58 23.01 -10.95
CA ALA A 116 6.16 23.28 -10.67
C ALA A 116 5.74 22.81 -9.27
N LEU A 117 6.54 21.95 -8.64
CA LEU A 117 6.30 21.43 -7.30
C LEU A 117 6.76 22.37 -6.19
N ASP A 118 7.34 23.54 -6.49
CA ASP A 118 7.74 24.59 -5.53
C ASP A 118 8.19 23.99 -4.17
N LEU A 119 9.29 23.23 -4.26
CA LEU A 119 9.97 22.56 -3.16
C LEU A 119 11.25 23.33 -2.85
N ASP A 120 11.74 23.20 -1.62
CA ASP A 120 13.02 23.78 -1.22
C ASP A 120 14.17 23.38 -2.16
N GLU A 121 15.07 24.33 -2.41
CA GLU A 121 16.18 24.18 -3.35
C GLU A 121 17.08 22.99 -2.99
N ASP A 122 17.32 22.75 -1.70
CA ASP A 122 18.06 21.60 -1.18
C ASP A 122 17.45 20.25 -1.62
N ILE A 123 16.11 20.15 -1.64
CA ILE A 123 15.40 18.94 -2.05
C ILE A 123 15.51 18.77 -3.56
N VAL A 124 15.35 19.85 -4.31
CA VAL A 124 15.46 19.84 -5.77
C VAL A 124 16.86 19.42 -6.20
N GLU A 125 17.91 19.96 -5.58
CA GLU A 125 19.30 19.57 -5.84
C GLU A 125 19.54 18.09 -5.49
N ALA A 126 19.03 17.64 -4.34
CA ALA A 126 19.19 16.26 -3.91
C ALA A 126 18.49 15.28 -4.88
N VAL A 127 17.29 15.62 -5.37
CA VAL A 127 16.52 14.82 -6.34
C VAL A 127 17.17 14.81 -7.72
N THR A 128 17.65 15.96 -8.20
CA THR A 128 18.36 16.03 -9.49
C THR A 128 19.66 15.24 -9.46
N THR A 129 20.35 15.22 -8.33
CA THR A 129 21.52 14.38 -8.08
C THR A 129 21.15 12.89 -8.08
N LEU A 130 20.04 12.52 -7.43
CA LEU A 130 19.52 11.14 -7.42
C LEU A 130 19.26 10.61 -8.84
N ALA A 131 18.72 11.45 -9.73
CA ALA A 131 18.43 11.09 -11.12
C ALA A 131 19.71 10.80 -11.95
N LYS A 132 20.85 11.39 -11.59
CA LYS A 132 22.14 11.20 -12.28
C LYS A 132 22.91 9.97 -11.79
N ILE A 133 22.71 9.56 -10.53
CA ILE A 133 23.48 8.48 -9.91
C ILE A 133 22.99 7.11 -10.41
N PRO A 134 23.90 6.20 -10.83
CA PRO A 134 23.53 4.84 -11.21
C PRO A 134 22.98 4.04 -10.03
N HIS A 135 22.08 3.10 -10.31
CA HIS A 135 21.50 2.23 -9.30
C HIS A 135 22.59 1.41 -8.56
N GLY A 136 22.72 1.64 -7.25
CA GLY A 136 23.76 1.04 -6.41
C GLY A 136 23.77 1.61 -5.00
N SER A 137 24.91 1.52 -4.32
CA SER A 137 25.08 2.03 -2.95
C SER A 137 24.93 3.55 -2.86
N GLY A 138 25.44 4.30 -3.85
CA GLY A 138 25.29 5.75 -3.95
C GLY A 138 23.83 6.17 -4.08
N TYR A 139 23.08 5.54 -5.00
CA TYR A 139 21.64 5.78 -5.18
C TYR A 139 20.86 5.50 -3.89
N ALA A 140 21.16 4.38 -3.21
CA ALA A 140 20.49 4.04 -1.95
C ALA A 140 20.78 5.04 -0.82
N ARG A 141 22.00 5.60 -0.76
CA ARG A 141 22.36 6.64 0.21
C ARG A 141 21.64 7.95 -0.10
N GLN A 142 21.65 8.39 -1.35
CA GLN A 142 20.96 9.61 -1.78
C GLN A 142 19.45 9.52 -1.55
N ARG A 143 18.85 8.37 -1.86
CA ARG A 143 17.42 8.13 -1.59
C ARG A 143 17.11 8.27 -0.10
N ARG A 144 17.94 7.68 0.78
CA ARG A 144 17.77 7.78 2.24
C ARG A 144 17.94 9.20 2.76
N LEU A 145 18.84 9.98 2.17
CA LEU A 145 19.03 11.39 2.51
C LEU A 145 17.75 12.17 2.21
N ILE A 146 17.22 12.08 0.99
CA ILE A 146 15.99 12.77 0.61
C ILE A 146 14.81 12.28 1.47
N ALA A 147 14.72 10.97 1.71
CA ALA A 147 13.66 10.40 2.55
C ALA A 147 13.75 10.85 4.02
N ARG A 148 14.94 11.24 4.50
CA ARG A 148 15.10 11.85 5.82
C ARG A 148 14.59 13.28 5.82
N THR A 149 14.96 14.08 4.82
CA THR A 149 14.53 15.49 4.69
C THR A 149 13.02 15.62 4.52
N LEU A 150 12.40 14.72 3.74
CA LEU A 150 10.94 14.73 3.50
C LEU A 150 10.09 14.43 4.74
N ARG A 151 10.67 13.97 5.85
CA ARG A 151 9.92 13.73 7.09
C ARG A 151 9.41 15.02 7.73
N ASP A 152 10.08 16.13 7.45
CA ASP A 152 9.74 17.44 8.01
C ASP A 152 8.63 18.12 7.18
N TYR A 153 8.18 17.48 6.09
CA TYR A 153 7.18 18.00 5.15
C TYR A 153 5.89 17.19 5.17
N ASP A 154 4.80 17.81 4.71
CA ASP A 154 3.54 17.10 4.43
C ASP A 154 3.67 16.23 3.16
N ILE A 155 3.92 14.94 3.40
CA ILE A 155 4.08 13.91 2.37
C ILE A 155 2.82 13.81 1.49
N GLU A 156 1.63 13.92 2.08
CA GLU A 156 0.38 13.80 1.33
C GLU A 156 0.17 15.00 0.41
N ALA A 157 0.49 16.21 0.87
CA ALA A 157 0.44 17.40 0.04
C ALA A 157 1.40 17.29 -1.15
N ILE A 158 2.63 16.83 -0.93
CA ILE A 158 3.61 16.62 -2.01
C ILE A 158 3.08 15.56 -2.98
N ASP A 159 2.55 14.44 -2.50
CA ASP A 159 2.07 13.36 -3.38
C ASP A 159 0.90 13.83 -4.26
N ARG A 160 -0.04 14.61 -3.68
CA ARG A 160 -1.13 15.26 -4.44
C ARG A 160 -0.58 16.18 -5.53
N ARG A 161 0.41 17.01 -5.22
CA ARG A 161 1.04 17.92 -6.20
C ARG A 161 1.74 17.15 -7.32
N VAL A 162 2.44 16.06 -7.00
CA VAL A 162 3.02 15.14 -7.99
C VAL A 162 1.93 14.57 -8.91
N ASP A 163 0.81 14.13 -8.35
CA ASP A 163 -0.30 13.53 -9.12
C ASP A 163 -1.00 14.54 -10.03
N ILE A 164 -1.17 15.78 -9.58
CA ILE A 164 -1.66 16.90 -10.39
C ILE A 164 -0.70 17.14 -11.56
N ALA A 165 0.60 17.27 -11.27
CA ALA A 165 1.60 17.60 -12.28
C ALA A 165 1.82 16.47 -13.31
N LEU A 166 1.61 15.21 -12.92
CA LEU A 166 1.63 14.07 -13.83
C LEU A 166 0.33 13.89 -14.64
N GLY A 167 -0.69 14.71 -14.41
CA GLY A 167 -2.00 14.54 -15.05
C GLY A 167 -2.73 13.25 -14.64
N LYS A 168 -2.26 12.56 -13.58
CA LYS A 168 -2.91 11.35 -13.03
C LYS A 168 -4.22 11.66 -12.32
N HIS A 169 -4.51 12.94 -12.12
CA HIS A 169 -5.72 13.46 -11.49
C HIS A 169 -7.04 13.06 -12.16
N VAL A 170 -7.01 12.47 -13.36
CA VAL A 170 -8.25 11.99 -14.00
C VAL A 170 -8.79 10.71 -13.35
N PHE A 171 -8.00 9.97 -12.54
CA PHE A 171 -8.43 8.64 -12.07
C PHE A 171 -8.49 8.40 -10.55
N SER A 172 -8.03 9.31 -9.69
CA SER A 172 -7.89 8.99 -8.24
C SER A 172 -8.44 10.02 -7.25
N ALA A 173 -9.02 11.13 -7.69
CA ALA A 173 -9.53 12.15 -6.77
C ALA A 173 -11.01 12.44 -7.04
N ARG A 174 -11.87 11.96 -6.13
CA ARG A 174 -13.34 12.02 -6.09
C ARG A 174 -14.02 11.01 -7.04
N PRO A 175 -14.99 10.21 -6.54
CA PRO A 175 -15.91 9.53 -7.44
C PRO A 175 -16.53 10.61 -8.32
N GLY A 176 -16.46 10.40 -9.64
CA GLY A 176 -17.12 11.28 -10.60
C GLY A 176 -18.60 11.43 -10.24
N LYS A 177 -19.26 12.49 -10.74
CA LYS A 177 -20.69 12.76 -10.50
C LYS A 177 -21.53 11.47 -10.66
N LEU A 178 -21.21 10.69 -11.69
CA LEU A 178 -21.82 9.40 -11.98
C LEU A 178 -21.65 8.35 -10.87
N GLU A 179 -20.44 8.17 -10.35
CA GLU A 179 -20.16 7.14 -9.35
C GLU A 179 -20.76 7.49 -7.99
N ARG A 180 -20.86 8.80 -7.67
CA ARG A 180 -21.63 9.29 -6.52
C ARG A 180 -23.11 8.94 -6.64
N TRP A 181 -23.72 9.29 -7.77
CA TRP A 181 -25.13 8.97 -8.02
C TRP A 181 -25.39 7.47 -8.00
N ARG A 182 -24.48 6.65 -8.53
CA ARG A 182 -24.62 5.20 -8.51
C ARG A 182 -24.68 4.63 -7.10
N THR A 183 -23.79 5.06 -6.21
CA THR A 183 -23.79 4.63 -4.80
C THR A 183 -25.06 5.10 -4.10
N ARG A 184 -25.41 6.38 -4.28
CA ARG A 184 -26.58 7.01 -3.66
C ARG A 184 -27.90 6.35 -4.07
N LEU A 185 -28.05 5.98 -5.34
CA LEU A 185 -29.24 5.27 -5.83
C LEU A 185 -29.39 3.88 -5.22
N VAL A 186 -28.30 3.21 -4.85
CA VAL A 186 -28.36 1.88 -4.26
C VAL A 186 -28.60 1.95 -2.74
N GLU A 187 -28.12 2.99 -2.08
CA GLU A 187 -28.32 3.22 -0.64
C GLU A 187 -29.71 3.81 -0.32
N GLU A 188 -30.11 4.86 -1.04
CA GLU A 188 -31.32 5.64 -0.76
C GLU A 188 -32.52 5.20 -1.64
N GLY A 189 -32.28 4.54 -2.77
CA GLY A 189 -33.32 3.95 -3.62
C GLY A 189 -34.19 5.00 -4.33
N ASP A 190 -35.49 5.03 -3.98
CA ASP A 190 -36.49 5.84 -4.69
C ASP A 190 -36.39 7.35 -4.38
N SER A 191 -35.79 7.75 -3.25
CA SER A 191 -35.58 9.19 -2.93
C SER A 191 -34.50 9.82 -3.79
N ALA A 192 -33.32 9.19 -3.88
CA ALA A 192 -32.24 9.63 -4.76
C ALA A 192 -32.63 9.59 -6.24
N LEU A 193 -33.54 8.68 -6.62
CA LEU A 193 -34.09 8.63 -7.97
C LEU A 193 -34.93 9.87 -8.29
N ALA A 194 -35.71 10.38 -7.34
CA ALA A 194 -36.51 11.59 -7.54
C ALA A 194 -35.61 12.81 -7.77
N GLU A 195 -34.59 12.99 -6.93
CA GLU A 195 -33.63 14.09 -7.07
C GLU A 195 -32.87 14.04 -8.42
N LEU A 196 -32.44 12.86 -8.86
CA LEU A 196 -31.77 12.73 -10.15
C LEU A 196 -32.70 13.08 -11.33
N LEU A 197 -33.99 12.78 -11.22
CA LEU A 197 -34.98 13.08 -12.25
C LEU A 197 -35.34 14.58 -12.29
N GLU A 198 -35.23 15.28 -11.16
CA GLU A 198 -35.35 16.74 -11.12
C GLU A 198 -34.18 17.41 -11.86
N GLU A 199 -32.95 16.92 -11.68
CA GLU A 199 -31.78 17.43 -12.41
C GLU A 199 -31.81 17.03 -13.90
N HIS A 200 -32.32 15.85 -14.22
CA HIS A 200 -32.26 15.26 -15.56
C HIS A 200 -33.59 14.60 -15.96
N PRO A 201 -34.59 15.37 -16.43
CA PRO A 201 -35.92 14.85 -16.80
C PRO A 201 -35.94 14.01 -18.08
N ALA A 202 -34.88 14.03 -18.88
CA ALA A 202 -34.75 13.25 -20.11
C ALA A 202 -34.51 11.74 -19.86
N ILE A 203 -34.31 11.34 -18.61
CA ILE A 203 -34.01 9.96 -18.22
C ILE A 203 -35.31 9.14 -18.17
N ASP A 204 -35.29 7.94 -18.75
CA ASP A 204 -36.37 6.96 -18.59
C ASP A 204 -36.47 6.48 -17.13
N ARG A 205 -37.41 7.09 -16.40
CA ARG A 205 -37.70 6.80 -14.98
C ARG A 205 -37.98 5.33 -14.73
N GLN A 206 -38.74 4.68 -15.59
CA GLN A 206 -39.18 3.30 -15.36
C GLN A 206 -38.01 2.34 -15.54
N ARG A 207 -37.20 2.55 -16.57
CA ARG A 207 -36.01 1.74 -16.82
C ARG A 207 -34.94 1.93 -15.75
N LEU A 208 -34.73 3.16 -15.28
CA LEU A 208 -33.76 3.44 -14.21
C LEU A 208 -34.19 2.79 -12.89
N ARG A 209 -35.47 2.89 -12.52
CA ARG A 209 -36.01 2.27 -11.29
C ARG A 209 -35.83 0.75 -11.27
N GLN A 210 -36.05 0.10 -12.42
CA GLN A 210 -35.82 -1.34 -12.57
C GLN A 210 -34.34 -1.70 -12.40
N ALA A 211 -33.43 -0.91 -12.98
CA ALA A 211 -31.99 -1.12 -12.86
C ALA A 211 -31.52 -0.98 -11.41
N VAL A 212 -32.01 0.03 -10.68
CA VAL A 212 -31.68 0.25 -9.26
C VAL A 212 -32.16 -0.91 -8.39
N ARG A 213 -33.42 -1.35 -8.52
CA ARG A 213 -33.95 -2.50 -7.75
C ARG A 213 -33.17 -3.78 -8.02
N ALA A 214 -32.79 -4.01 -9.27
CA ALA A 214 -31.97 -5.16 -9.63
C ALA A 214 -30.56 -5.09 -9.02
N ALA A 215 -29.94 -3.91 -8.97
CA ALA A 215 -28.64 -3.69 -8.33
C ALA A 215 -28.70 -3.91 -6.80
N VAL A 216 -29.71 -3.38 -6.12
CA VAL A 216 -29.94 -3.59 -4.68
C VAL A 216 -30.13 -5.08 -4.37
N THR A 217 -30.91 -5.79 -5.20
CA THR A 217 -31.14 -7.23 -5.03
C THR A 217 -29.86 -8.05 -5.24
N GLU A 218 -29.02 -7.68 -6.22
CA GLU A 218 -27.71 -8.32 -6.43
C GLU A 218 -26.73 -8.04 -5.29
N GLN A 219 -26.76 -6.84 -4.71
CA GLN A 219 -25.92 -6.48 -3.57
C GLN A 219 -26.25 -7.34 -2.34
N LYS A 220 -27.55 -7.54 -2.07
CA LYS A 220 -28.03 -8.45 -1.01
C LYS A 220 -27.63 -9.91 -1.23
N LYS A 221 -27.45 -10.32 -2.49
CA LYS A 221 -27.03 -11.68 -2.88
C LYS A 221 -25.50 -11.86 -2.95
N GLY A 222 -24.71 -10.80 -2.70
CA GLY A 222 -23.24 -10.85 -2.73
C GLY A 222 -22.61 -10.94 -4.12
N THR A 223 -23.39 -10.79 -5.20
CA THR A 223 -22.92 -10.90 -6.59
C THR A 223 -22.93 -9.52 -7.26
N THR A 224 -21.99 -8.64 -6.88
CA THR A 224 -22.06 -7.20 -7.19
C THR A 224 -21.68 -6.80 -8.62
N ARG A 225 -21.17 -7.69 -9.49
CA ARG A 225 -20.44 -7.22 -10.70
C ARG A 225 -21.29 -6.91 -11.94
N LYS A 226 -22.47 -7.51 -12.13
CA LYS A 226 -23.19 -7.41 -13.42
C LYS A 226 -24.17 -6.23 -13.44
N ARG A 227 -25.10 -6.16 -12.47
CA ARG A 227 -26.10 -5.07 -12.43
C ARG A 227 -25.48 -3.73 -12.07
N TRP A 228 -24.42 -3.75 -11.27
CA TRP A 228 -23.64 -2.54 -10.96
C TRP A 228 -23.00 -1.91 -12.20
N LYS A 229 -22.47 -2.73 -13.12
CA LYS A 229 -21.95 -2.27 -14.41
C LYS A 229 -23.07 -1.77 -15.33
N ALA A 230 -24.19 -2.48 -15.39
CA ALA A 230 -25.34 -2.06 -16.19
C ALA A 230 -25.91 -0.71 -15.73
N LEU A 231 -25.99 -0.47 -14.41
CA LEU A 231 -26.40 0.81 -13.84
C LEU A 231 -25.43 1.93 -14.22
N HIS A 232 -24.12 1.68 -14.18
CA HIS A 232 -23.10 2.64 -14.63
C HIS A 232 -23.25 2.98 -16.12
N GLU A 233 -23.42 1.98 -16.99
CA GLU A 233 -23.59 2.20 -18.43
C GLU A 233 -24.84 3.02 -18.75
N MET A 234 -25.94 2.79 -18.03
CA MET A 234 -27.15 3.60 -18.19
C MET A 234 -26.94 5.04 -17.73
N LEU A 235 -26.32 5.23 -16.56
CA LEU A 235 -26.02 6.56 -16.04
C LEU A 235 -25.04 7.32 -16.93
N SER A 236 -24.04 6.65 -17.54
CA SER A 236 -23.08 7.32 -18.42
C SER A 236 -23.66 7.75 -19.77
N LYS A 237 -24.77 7.15 -20.20
CA LYS A 237 -25.51 7.59 -21.39
C LYS A 237 -26.45 8.75 -21.07
N ALA A 238 -26.90 8.83 -19.82
CA ALA A 238 -27.85 9.82 -19.34
C ALA A 238 -27.20 11.12 -18.85
N LEU A 239 -25.99 11.02 -18.29
CA LEU A 239 -25.20 12.13 -17.77
C LEU A 239 -24.04 12.41 -18.74
N PRO A 240 -23.93 13.64 -19.31
CA PRO A 240 -22.80 14.03 -20.15
C PRO A 240 -21.48 14.18 -19.36
#